data_AF-A0A0G8XUC6-F1
#
_entry.id   AF-A0A0G8XUC6-F1
#
_cell.length_a   1.000
_cell.length_b   1.000
_cell.length_c   1.000
_cell.angle_alpha   90.00
_cell.angle_beta   90.00
_cell.angle_gamma   90.00
#
_symmetry.space_group_name_H-M   'P 1'
#
loop_
_entity.id
_entity.type
_entity.pdbx_description
1 polymer ?
#
loop_
_entity_poly.entity_id
_entity_poly.type
_entity_poly.pdbx_seq_one_letter_code
_entity_poly.pdbx_strand_id
1 'polypeptide(L)'
;MSRFQDLPDLEKSPAADIKVKGWPSLMRKVRSHGAVVITNHNHPEAVVVDAEAYRRLVNQASAAAATSARAQSLQALQAKFDAHLAAATEGAGVARAIATPARRGRKVALGPSL
;
A
#
# COMPACT_ATOMS: atom_id res chain seq x y z
N MET A 1 -6.43 3.94 -18.86
CA MET A 1 -5.94 3.57 -20.20
C MET A 1 -4.77 2.61 -20.03
N SER A 2 -4.79 1.50 -20.75
CA SER A 2 -4.21 0.19 -20.43
C SER A 2 -2.69 0.17 -20.19
N ARG A 3 -2.25 -0.17 -18.97
CA ARG A 3 -0.83 -0.32 -18.59
C ARG A 3 -0.24 -1.73 -18.86
N PHE A 4 -1.01 -2.66 -19.42
CA PHE A 4 -0.56 -4.04 -19.63
C PHE A 4 0.10 -4.30 -21.00
N GLN A 5 0.16 -3.31 -21.89
CA GLN A 5 0.68 -3.52 -23.25
C GLN A 5 2.20 -3.69 -23.33
N ASP A 6 2.94 -3.23 -22.32
CA ASP A 6 4.39 -3.34 -22.31
C ASP A 6 4.83 -4.13 -21.07
N LEU A 7 4.85 -5.46 -21.18
CA LEU A 7 5.83 -6.29 -20.48
C LEU A 7 6.99 -6.55 -21.45
N PRO A 8 7.81 -5.54 -21.80
CA PRO A 8 8.75 -5.61 -22.93
C PRO A 8 9.87 -6.64 -22.72
N ASP A 9 10.18 -6.98 -21.47
CA ASP A 9 11.31 -7.85 -21.10
C ASP A 9 10.93 -9.29 -20.78
N LEU A 10 9.63 -9.64 -20.78
CA LEU A 10 9.24 -11.02 -20.47
C LEU A 10 9.17 -11.88 -21.73
N GLU A 11 9.73 -13.08 -21.63
CA GLU A 11 9.64 -14.13 -22.64
C GLU A 11 8.16 -14.39 -22.99
N LYS A 12 7.83 -14.32 -24.27
CA LYS A 12 6.47 -14.52 -24.77
C LYS A 12 6.27 -15.97 -25.19
N SER A 13 5.15 -16.55 -24.78
CA SER A 13 4.75 -17.89 -25.19
C SER A 13 3.31 -17.88 -25.71
N PRO A 14 3.10 -18.01 -27.03
CA PRO A 14 1.76 -18.05 -27.60
C PRO A 14 0.94 -19.20 -27.02
N ALA A 15 -0.36 -18.99 -26.82
CA ALA A 15 -1.29 -20.01 -26.35
C ALA A 15 -1.29 -21.26 -27.25
N ALA A 16 -1.11 -21.08 -28.57
CA ALA A 16 -0.96 -22.18 -29.52
C ALA A 16 0.27 -23.05 -29.22
N ASP A 17 1.40 -22.42 -28.86
CA ASP A 17 2.65 -23.12 -28.51
C ASP A 17 2.51 -23.94 -27.23
N ILE A 18 1.67 -23.48 -26.28
CA ILE A 18 1.37 -24.22 -25.05
C ILE A 18 0.52 -25.45 -25.35
N LYS A 19 -0.43 -25.34 -26.29
CA LYS A 19 -1.26 -26.48 -26.72
C LYS A 19 -0.44 -27.55 -27.43
N VAL A 20 0.59 -27.16 -28.18
CA VAL A 20 1.46 -28.09 -28.95
C VAL A 20 2.59 -28.67 -28.10
N LYS A 21 3.33 -27.83 -27.37
CA LYS A 21 4.52 -28.25 -26.58
C LYS A 21 4.18 -28.70 -25.16
N GLY A 22 2.96 -28.43 -24.72
CA GLY A 22 2.43 -28.82 -23.42
C GLY A 22 2.96 -27.99 -22.24
N TRP A 23 2.33 -28.22 -21.09
CA TRP A 23 2.66 -27.59 -19.81
C TRP A 23 4.12 -27.78 -19.34
N PRO A 24 4.76 -28.96 -19.53
CA PRO A 24 6.15 -29.16 -19.09
C PRO A 24 7.15 -28.26 -19.82
N SER A 25 6.92 -27.97 -21.11
CA SER A 25 7.78 -27.08 -21.88
C SER A 25 7.68 -25.63 -21.40
N LEU A 26 6.46 -25.19 -21.05
CA LEU A 26 6.23 -23.86 -20.47
C LEU A 26 6.95 -23.72 -19.13
N MET A 27 6.84 -24.71 -18.25
CA MET A 27 7.50 -24.69 -16.94
C MET A 27 9.02 -24.69 -17.03
N ARG A 28 9.60 -25.34 -18.05
CA ARG A 28 11.03 -25.21 -18.35
C ARG A 28 11.43 -23.77 -18.67
N LYS A 29 10.65 -23.07 -19.50
CA LYS A 29 10.87 -21.66 -19.80
C LYS A 29 10.72 -20.76 -18.58
N VAL A 30 9.73 -21.01 -17.73
CA VAL A 30 9.54 -20.27 -16.47
C VAL A 30 10.75 -20.47 -15.55
N ARG A 31 11.32 -21.68 -15.50
CA ARG A 31 12.53 -21.95 -14.71
C ARG A 31 13.79 -21.26 -15.26
N SER A 32 13.92 -21.12 -16.58
CA SER A 32 15.09 -20.48 -17.20
C SER A 32 15.01 -18.95 -17.24
N HIS A 33 13.82 -18.39 -17.47
CA HIS A 33 13.59 -16.95 -17.62
C HIS A 33 12.94 -16.28 -16.39
N GLY A 34 12.55 -17.06 -15.38
CA GLY A 34 11.91 -16.59 -14.15
C GLY A 34 10.43 -16.23 -14.30
N ALA A 35 10.03 -15.65 -15.43
CA ALA A 35 8.65 -15.30 -15.76
C ALA A 35 8.38 -15.43 -17.26
N VAL A 36 7.18 -15.85 -17.63
CA VAL A 36 6.75 -16.02 -19.02
C VAL A 36 5.36 -15.43 -19.20
N VAL A 37 5.18 -14.61 -20.23
CA VAL A 37 3.88 -14.06 -20.62
C VAL A 37 3.23 -15.01 -21.62
N ILE A 38 2.03 -15.45 -21.30
CA ILE A 38 1.16 -16.17 -22.22
C ILE A 38 0.43 -15.15 -23.08
N THR A 39 0.56 -15.27 -24.40
CA THR A 39 -0.12 -14.40 -25.35
C THR A 39 -1.15 -15.15 -26.18
N ASN A 40 -2.29 -14.54 -26.46
CA ASN A 40 -3.25 -15.00 -27.43
C ASN A 40 -3.39 -13.94 -28.53
N HIS A 41 -3.23 -14.33 -29.79
CA HIS A 41 -3.18 -13.39 -30.91
C HIS A 41 -2.27 -12.16 -30.65
N ASN A 42 -1.10 -12.39 -30.01
CA ASN A 42 -0.13 -11.37 -29.61
C ASN A 42 -0.60 -10.40 -28.49
N HIS A 43 -1.75 -10.66 -27.87
CA HIS A 43 -2.22 -9.96 -26.68
C HIS A 43 -1.82 -10.73 -25.41
N PRO A 44 -1.21 -10.07 -24.41
CA PRO A 44 -0.87 -10.73 -23.15
C PRO A 44 -2.15 -11.06 -22.38
N GLU A 45 -2.37 -12.34 -22.07
CA GLU A 45 -3.53 -12.82 -21.31
C GLU A 45 -3.18 -13.22 -19.88
N ALA A 46 -2.02 -13.87 -19.68
CA ALA A 46 -1.59 -14.32 -18.37
C ALA A 46 -0.07 -14.25 -18.22
N VAL A 47 0.42 -14.15 -16.99
CA VAL A 47 1.84 -14.23 -16.68
C VAL A 47 2.06 -15.41 -15.75
N VAL A 48 2.95 -16.31 -16.12
CA VAL A 48 3.37 -17.44 -15.27
C VAL A 48 4.71 -17.09 -14.66
N VAL A 49 4.75 -17.15 -13.34
CA VAL A 49 5.94 -16.91 -12.51
C VAL A 49 6.18 -18.13 -11.64
N ASP A 50 7.44 -18.32 -11.22
CA ASP A 50 7.75 -19.30 -10.18
C ASP A 50 6.98 -18.99 -8.88
N ALA A 51 6.61 -20.02 -8.12
CA ALA A 51 5.82 -19.87 -6.90
C ALA A 51 6.53 -19.04 -5.83
N GLU A 52 7.86 -19.12 -5.73
CA GLU A 52 8.63 -18.31 -4.80
C GLU A 52 8.66 -16.84 -5.23
N ALA A 53 8.85 -16.60 -6.54
CA ALA A 53 8.78 -15.26 -7.11
C ALA A 53 7.40 -14.62 -6.90
N TYR A 54 6.33 -15.38 -7.13
CA TYR A 54 4.96 -14.95 -6.84
C TYR A 54 4.79 -14.55 -5.37
N ARG A 55 5.23 -15.40 -4.42
CA ARG A 55 5.15 -15.09 -2.99
C ARG A 55 5.90 -13.80 -2.64
N ARG A 56 7.09 -13.59 -3.21
CA ARG A 56 7.87 -12.36 -2.99
C ARG A 56 7.12 -11.13 -3.50
N LEU A 57 6.55 -11.18 -4.70
CA LEU A 57 5.76 -10.08 -5.29
C LEU A 57 4.53 -9.76 -4.44
N VAL A 58 3.79 -10.78 -4.01
CA VAL A 58 2.62 -10.60 -3.12
C VAL A 58 3.06 -9.96 -1.81
N ASN A 59 4.12 -10.45 -1.17
CA ASN A 59 4.61 -9.89 0.08
C ASN A 59 5.05 -8.43 -0.05
N GLN A 60 5.73 -8.08 -1.14
CA GLN A 60 6.14 -6.69 -1.43
C GLN A 60 4.94 -5.78 -1.64
N ALA A 61 3.95 -6.22 -2.43
CA ALA A 61 2.73 -5.47 -2.68
C ALA A 61 1.93 -5.25 -1.39
N SER A 62 1.79 -6.30 -0.57
CA SER A 62 1.13 -6.21 0.73
C SER A 62 1.87 -5.29 1.71
N ALA A 63 3.20 -5.35 1.75
CA ALA A 63 4.01 -4.46 2.60
C ALA A 63 3.89 -2.98 2.17
N ALA A 64 3.88 -2.71 0.87
CA ALA A 64 3.68 -1.37 0.32
C ALA A 64 2.27 -0.82 0.65
N ALA A 65 1.24 -1.66 0.55
CA ALA A 65 -0.12 -1.31 0.93
C ALA A 65 -0.23 -1.02 2.44
N ALA A 66 0.36 -1.85 3.29
CA ALA A 66 0.38 -1.65 4.74
C ALA A 66 1.10 -0.36 5.14
N THR A 67 2.23 -0.05 4.47
CA THR A 67 2.97 1.19 4.70
C THR A 67 2.14 2.42 4.31
N SER A 68 1.47 2.36 3.16
CA SER A 68 0.58 3.42 2.69
C SER A 68 -0.59 3.65 3.65
N ALA A 69 -1.24 2.58 4.12
CA ALA A 69 -2.35 2.66 5.07
C ALA A 69 -1.89 3.27 6.41
N ARG A 70 -0.70 2.92 6.89
CA ARG A 70 -0.11 3.50 8.10
C ARG A 70 0.23 4.99 7.92
N ALA A 71 0.75 5.39 6.76
CA ALA A 71 1.02 6.79 6.49
C ALA A 71 -0.27 7.62 6.50
N GLN A 72 -1.34 7.11 5.89
CA GLN A 72 -2.66 7.76 5.89
C GLN A 72 -3.26 7.87 7.29
N SER A 73 -3.16 6.82 8.11
CA SER A 73 -3.68 6.86 9.48
C SER A 73 -2.91 7.85 10.35
N LEU A 74 -1.58 7.93 10.21
CA LEU A 74 -0.76 8.93 10.89
C LEU A 74 -1.12 10.35 10.46
N GLN A 75 -1.32 10.57 9.15
CA GLN A 75 -1.73 11.88 8.63
C GLN A 75 -3.10 12.31 9.17
N ALA A 76 -4.06 11.39 9.27
CA ALA A 76 -5.37 11.67 9.85
C ALA A 76 -5.28 12.01 11.35
N LEU A 77 -4.41 11.31 12.10
CA LEU A 77 -4.17 11.60 13.51
C LEU A 77 -3.50 12.96 13.71
N GLN A 78 -2.50 13.28 12.88
CA GLN A 78 -1.81 14.57 12.88
C GLN A 78 -2.80 15.71 12.62
N ALA A 79 -3.65 15.59 11.60
CA ALA A 79 -4.65 16.61 11.28
C ALA A 79 -5.65 16.85 12.42
N LYS A 80 -6.09 15.79 13.10
CA LYS A 80 -6.95 15.92 14.30
C LYS A 80 -6.22 16.63 15.43
N PHE A 81 -4.98 16.24 15.70
CA PHE A 81 -4.17 16.87 16.74
C PHE A 81 -3.95 18.36 16.46
N ASP A 82 -3.58 18.71 15.24
CA ASP A 82 -3.35 20.09 14.83
C ASP A 82 -4.64 20.94 14.93
N ALA A 83 -5.80 20.38 14.56
CA ALA A 83 -7.08 21.04 14.73
C ALA A 83 -7.40 21.30 16.22
N HIS A 84 -7.14 20.33 17.09
CA HIS A 84 -7.31 20.49 18.53
C HIS A 84 -6.34 21.51 19.13
N LEU A 85 -5.08 21.51 18.68
CA LEU A 85 -4.07 22.47 19.11
C LEU A 85 -4.45 23.89 18.69
N ALA A 86 -4.86 24.07 17.43
CA ALA A 86 -5.32 25.35 16.91
C ALA A 86 -6.48 25.90 17.76
N ALA A 87 -7.53 25.09 18.00
CA ALA A 87 -8.65 25.47 18.84
C ALA A 87 -8.25 25.83 20.28
N ALA A 88 -7.29 25.12 20.86
CA ALA A 88 -6.77 25.42 22.20
C ALA A 88 -5.98 26.74 22.25
N THR A 89 -5.26 27.07 21.17
CA THR A 89 -4.44 28.29 21.07
C THR A 89 -5.23 29.54 20.66
N GLU A 90 -6.23 29.43 19.79
CA GLU A 90 -7.05 30.56 19.30
C GLU A 90 -7.82 31.26 20.42
N GLY A 91 -8.32 30.51 21.41
CA GLY A 91 -9.16 31.08 22.47
C GLY A 91 -8.40 31.76 23.62
N ALA A 92 -7.06 31.84 23.57
CA ALA A 92 -6.19 32.18 24.71
C ALA A 92 -6.49 31.35 25.99
N GLY A 93 -7.27 30.27 25.88
CA GLY A 93 -7.79 29.49 26.99
C GLY A 93 -6.69 28.76 27.73
N VAL A 94 -5.70 28.23 26.98
CA VAL A 94 -4.50 27.62 27.56
C VAL A 94 -3.67 28.65 28.31
N ALA A 95 -3.39 29.82 27.70
CA ALA A 95 -2.64 30.88 28.35
C ALA A 95 -3.35 31.37 29.63
N ARG A 96 -4.69 31.49 29.59
CA ARG A 96 -5.53 31.90 30.72
C ARG A 96 -5.60 30.83 31.81
N ALA A 97 -5.62 29.55 31.44
CA ALA A 97 -5.54 28.43 32.37
C ALA A 97 -4.18 28.37 33.07
N ILE A 98 -3.08 28.54 32.33
CA ILE A 98 -1.71 28.60 32.88
C ILE A 98 -1.52 29.82 33.79
N ALA A 99 -2.05 30.98 33.40
CA ALA A 99 -1.97 32.21 34.19
C ALA A 99 -2.86 32.19 35.45
N THR A 100 -3.78 31.22 35.58
CA THR A 100 -4.66 31.12 36.75
C THR A 100 -3.96 30.35 37.87
N PRO A 101 -3.66 30.97 39.04
CA PRO A 101 -3.00 30.28 40.13
C PRO A 101 -3.86 29.13 40.67
N ALA A 102 -3.25 27.95 40.83
CA ALA A 102 -3.93 26.78 41.37
C ALA A 102 -4.31 27.02 42.83
N ARG A 103 -5.60 27.23 43.10
CA ARG A 103 -6.13 27.35 44.46
C ARG A 103 -6.73 26.02 44.90
N ARG A 104 -6.32 25.55 46.08
CA ARG A 104 -6.82 24.32 46.71
C ARG A 104 -8.35 24.38 46.84
N GLY A 105 -9.04 23.42 46.22
CA GLY A 105 -10.52 23.32 46.21
C GLY A 105 -11.19 23.74 44.90
N ARG A 106 -10.48 24.36 43.94
CA ARG A 106 -11.04 24.70 42.62
C ARG A 106 -10.87 23.52 41.67
N LYS A 107 -11.99 22.96 41.18
CA LYS A 107 -11.98 21.93 40.13
C LYS A 107 -11.81 22.60 38.77
N VAL A 108 -10.78 22.19 38.03
CA VAL A 108 -10.62 22.57 36.62
C VAL A 108 -11.40 21.53 35.80
N ALA A 109 -12.39 21.99 35.04
CA ALA A 109 -13.08 21.12 34.08
C ALA A 109 -12.09 20.79 32.95
N LEU A 110 -11.67 19.54 32.87
CA LEU A 110 -10.90 19.05 31.73
C LEU A 110 -11.86 18.98 30.53
N GLY A 111 -11.36 19.37 29.36
CA GLY A 111 -12.07 19.15 28.10
C GLY A 111 -12.30 17.65 27.83
N PRO A 112 -13.20 17.30 26.91
CA PRO A 112 -13.47 15.90 26.57
C PRO A 112 -12.19 15.15 26.19
N SER A 113 -12.04 13.92 26.69
CA SER A 113 -10.92 13.04 26.37
C SER A 113 -10.99 12.55 24.93
N LEU A 114 -9.83 12.53 24.25
CA LEU A 114 -9.64 12.02 22.89
C LEU A 114 -9.87 10.51 22.78
#